data_AF-A0A239PBH9-F1
#
_entry.id   AF-A0A239PBH9-F1
#
_cell.length_a   1.000
_cell.length_b   1.000
_cell.length_c   1.000
_cell.angle_alpha   90.00
_cell.angle_beta   90.00
_cell.angle_gamma   90.00
#
_symmetry.space_group_name_H-M   'P 1'
#
loop_
_entity.id
_entity.type
_entity.pdbx_description
1 polymer ?
#
loop_
_entity_poly.entity_id
_entity_poly.type
_entity_poly.pdbx_seq_one_letter_code
_entity_poly.pdbx_strand_id
1 'polypeptide(L)'
;MTNTIEFDRQSAQTGDERSLIKARYCRSILKVAAISTEQEARILLNGLSTEQVTTNTSAAIAEAERAALTAIRDLAGYQHGRSVPQTSSEWMRAARAIQLWLNVHDQ
;
A
#
# COMPACT_ATOMS: atom_id res chain seq x y z
N MET A 1 -29.97 7.10 -23.48
CA MET A 1 -28.57 7.47 -23.18
C MET A 1 -28.29 7.04 -21.74
N THR A 2 -27.99 5.74 -21.54
CA THR A 2 -28.01 5.12 -20.20
C THR A 2 -26.86 4.11 -20.03
N ASN A 3 -25.67 4.40 -20.58
CA ASN A 3 -24.54 3.46 -20.57
C ASN A 3 -23.29 3.94 -19.83
N THR A 4 -23.23 5.20 -19.38
CA THR A 4 -22.01 5.73 -18.73
C THR A 4 -21.89 5.27 -17.28
N ILE A 5 -23.01 5.17 -16.55
CA ILE A 5 -23.00 4.88 -15.10
C ILE A 5 -22.67 3.41 -14.80
N GLU A 6 -23.07 2.46 -15.66
CA GLU A 6 -22.77 1.04 -15.45
C GLU A 6 -21.32 0.68 -15.79
N PHE A 7 -20.74 1.30 -16.83
CA PHE A 7 -19.35 1.05 -17.23
C PHE A 7 -18.34 1.59 -16.20
N ASP A 8 -18.62 2.76 -15.64
CA ASP A 8 -17.82 3.34 -14.55
C ASP A 8 -17.87 2.47 -13.29
N ARG A 9 -19.01 1.81 -13.03
CA ARG A 9 -19.18 0.96 -11.84
C ARG A 9 -18.47 -0.38 -11.97
N GLN A 10 -18.50 -1.01 -13.15
CA GLN A 10 -17.75 -2.25 -13.42
C GLN A 10 -16.24 -2.02 -13.43
N SER A 11 -15.78 -0.91 -14.02
CA SER A 11 -14.36 -0.55 -13.99
C SER A 11 -13.88 -0.22 -12.57
N ALA A 12 -14.68 0.49 -11.77
CA ALA A 12 -14.43 0.72 -10.35
C ALA A 12 -14.29 -0.58 -9.55
N GLN A 13 -15.18 -1.55 -9.77
CA GLN A 13 -15.13 -2.86 -9.10
C GLN A 13 -13.81 -3.59 -9.38
N THR A 14 -13.35 -3.58 -10.64
CA THR A 14 -12.07 -4.22 -11.00
C THR A 14 -10.84 -3.47 -10.48
N GLY A 15 -10.91 -2.15 -10.33
CA GLY A 15 -9.83 -1.35 -9.75
C GLY A 15 -9.76 -1.51 -8.23
N ASP A 16 -10.90 -1.55 -7.55
CA ASP A 16 -10.99 -1.76 -6.11
C ASP A 16 -10.46 -3.15 -5.72
N GLU A 17 -10.83 -4.21 -6.46
CA GLU A 17 -10.27 -5.56 -6.23
C GLU A 17 -8.74 -5.60 -6.42
N ARG A 18 -8.22 -4.93 -7.46
CA ARG A 18 -6.77 -4.83 -7.68
C ARG A 18 -6.08 -4.07 -6.55
N SER A 19 -6.69 -2.99 -6.07
CA SER A 19 -6.20 -2.20 -4.94
C SER A 19 -6.16 -3.05 -3.66
N LEU A 20 -7.19 -3.87 -3.39
CA LEU A 20 -7.22 -4.80 -2.26
C LEU A 20 -6.08 -5.83 -2.32
N ILE A 21 -5.83 -6.42 -3.50
CA ILE A 21 -4.73 -7.36 -3.70
C ILE A 21 -3.39 -6.68 -3.38
N LYS A 22 -3.18 -5.45 -3.85
CA LYS A 22 -1.97 -4.68 -3.54
C LYS A 22 -1.84 -4.39 -2.05
N ALA A 23 -2.92 -4.01 -1.37
CA ALA A 23 -2.91 -3.78 0.08
C ALA A 23 -2.46 -5.04 0.84
N ARG A 24 -2.98 -6.21 0.46
CA ARG A 24 -2.58 -7.51 1.03
C ARG A 24 -1.12 -7.84 0.73
N TYR A 25 -0.66 -7.59 -0.49
CA TYR A 25 0.74 -7.75 -0.88
C TYR A 25 1.67 -6.86 -0.03
N CYS A 26 1.39 -5.56 0.07
CA CYS A 26 2.15 -4.62 0.88
C CYS A 26 2.23 -5.06 2.34
N ARG A 27 1.11 -5.50 2.93
CA ARG A 27 1.07 -6.04 4.30
C ARG A 27 1.93 -7.29 4.45
N SER A 28 1.88 -8.21 3.48
CA SER A 28 2.67 -9.45 3.50
C SER A 28 4.16 -9.14 3.46
N ILE A 29 4.59 -8.29 2.52
CA ILE A 29 5.99 -7.90 2.38
C ILE A 29 6.48 -7.15 3.62
N LEU A 30 5.68 -6.25 4.20
CA LEU A 30 6.06 -5.55 5.44
C LEU A 30 6.24 -6.53 6.61
N LYS A 31 5.41 -7.58 6.72
CA LYS A 31 5.58 -8.62 7.73
C LYS A 31 6.84 -9.47 7.51
N VAL A 32 7.15 -9.81 6.26
CA VAL A 32 8.38 -10.55 5.94
C VAL A 32 9.60 -9.68 6.25
N ALA A 33 9.60 -8.42 5.82
CA ALA A 33 10.68 -7.48 6.07
C ALA A 33 10.97 -7.28 7.57
N ALA A 34 9.97 -7.41 8.44
CA ALA A 34 10.17 -7.35 9.90
C ALA A 34 11.07 -8.48 10.42
N ILE A 35 10.94 -9.70 9.91
CA ILE A 35 11.69 -10.87 10.40
C ILE A 35 12.94 -11.19 9.58
N SER A 36 13.13 -10.49 8.46
CA SER A 36 14.27 -10.64 7.56
C SER A 36 15.53 -9.95 8.09
N THR A 37 16.66 -10.29 7.47
CA THR A 37 17.91 -9.54 7.68
C THR A 37 17.77 -8.08 7.19
N GLU A 38 18.64 -7.19 7.65
CA GLU A 38 18.59 -5.77 7.24
C GLU A 38 18.69 -5.58 5.72
N GLN A 39 19.51 -6.40 5.05
CA GLN A 39 19.70 -6.33 3.61
C GLN A 39 18.45 -6.79 2.85
N GLU A 40 17.84 -7.90 3.26
CA GLU A 40 16.60 -8.41 2.68
C GLU A 40 15.43 -7.45 2.93
N ALA A 41 15.29 -6.93 4.15
CA ALA A 41 14.27 -5.95 4.48
C ALA A 41 14.38 -4.70 3.59
N ARG A 42 15.60 -4.23 3.32
CA ARG A 42 15.85 -3.11 2.41
C ARG A 42 15.43 -3.40 0.97
N ILE A 43 15.76 -4.59 0.46
CA ILE A 43 15.35 -5.02 -0.89
C ILE A 43 13.82 -5.05 -1.00
N LEU A 44 13.16 -5.67 -0.01
CA LEU A 44 11.71 -5.79 0.05
C LEU A 44 11.02 -4.42 0.10
N LEU A 45 11.50 -3.51 0.94
CA LEU A 45 10.90 -2.17 1.08
C LEU A 45 11.18 -1.27 -0.12
N ASN A 46 12.36 -1.37 -0.74
CA ASN A 46 12.64 -0.70 -2.01
C ASN A 46 11.69 -1.20 -3.10
N GLY A 47 11.41 -2.51 -3.16
CA GLY A 47 10.42 -3.09 -4.06
C GLY A 47 9.01 -2.52 -3.83
N LEU A 48 8.57 -2.36 -2.58
CA LEU A 48 7.28 -1.72 -2.30
C LEU A 48 7.26 -0.23 -2.66
N SER A 49 8.38 0.48 -2.55
CA SER A 49 8.41 1.93 -2.79
C SER A 49 8.14 2.33 -4.25
N THR A 50 8.37 1.40 -5.19
CA THR A 50 8.14 1.60 -6.62
C THR A 50 6.71 1.28 -7.06
N GLU A 51 5.88 0.72 -6.16
CA GLU A 51 4.48 0.44 -6.45
C GLU A 51 3.72 1.71 -6.84
N GLN A 52 2.91 1.58 -7.89
CA GLN A 52 2.08 2.66 -8.41
C GLN A 52 0.65 2.56 -7.91
N VAL A 53 -0.02 3.72 -7.87
CA VAL A 53 -1.45 3.79 -7.54
C VAL A 53 -2.28 3.02 -8.56
N THR A 54 -3.34 2.37 -8.10
CA THR A 54 -4.30 1.68 -8.95
C THR A 54 -5.27 2.69 -9.57
N THR A 55 -5.43 2.61 -10.89
CA THR A 55 -6.40 3.42 -11.64
C THR A 55 -7.80 2.84 -11.50
N ASN A 56 -8.83 3.67 -11.73
CA ASN A 56 -10.24 3.27 -11.67
C ASN A 56 -10.63 2.67 -10.31
N THR A 57 -10.17 3.26 -9.22
CA THR A 57 -10.60 2.92 -7.85
C THR A 57 -11.65 3.90 -7.37
N SER A 58 -12.52 3.46 -6.46
CA SER A 58 -13.42 4.36 -5.74
C SER A 58 -12.62 5.39 -4.95
N ALA A 59 -13.19 6.58 -4.74
CA ALA A 59 -12.47 7.71 -4.14
C ALA A 59 -11.89 7.39 -2.75
N ALA A 60 -12.61 6.63 -1.92
CA ALA A 60 -12.15 6.22 -0.59
C ALA A 60 -10.94 5.27 -0.67
N ILE A 61 -10.98 4.29 -1.57
CA ILE A 61 -9.89 3.34 -1.80
C ILE A 61 -8.68 4.05 -2.39
N ALA A 62 -8.89 4.94 -3.37
CA ALA A 62 -7.83 5.72 -4.00
C ALA A 62 -7.07 6.59 -2.98
N GLU A 63 -7.78 7.20 -2.03
CA GLU A 63 -7.18 8.01 -0.97
C GLU A 63 -6.36 7.15 -0.01
N ALA A 64 -6.95 6.05 0.47
CA ALA A 64 -6.26 5.16 1.40
C ALA A 64 -5.03 4.49 0.77
N GLU A 65 -5.12 4.09 -0.51
CA GLU A 65 -3.99 3.58 -1.29
C GLU A 65 -2.87 4.61 -1.42
N ARG A 66 -3.20 5.86 -1.78
CA ARG A 66 -2.22 6.94 -1.90
C ARG A 66 -1.52 7.22 -0.57
N ALA A 67 -2.27 7.26 0.52
CA ALA A 67 -1.71 7.47 1.86
C ALA A 67 -0.76 6.32 2.26
N ALA A 68 -1.15 5.06 2.02
CA ALA A 68 -0.34 3.89 2.31
C ALA A 68 0.96 3.86 1.48
N LEU A 69 0.88 4.04 0.17
CA LEU A 69 2.05 4.04 -0.71
C LEU A 69 3.01 5.20 -0.38
N THR A 70 2.50 6.36 0.04
CA THR A 70 3.34 7.47 0.49
C THR A 70 4.10 7.11 1.76
N ALA A 71 3.42 6.54 2.76
CA ALA A 71 4.07 6.11 4.01
C ALA A 71 5.14 5.02 3.77
N ILE A 72 4.93 4.13 2.79
CA ILE A 72 5.93 3.13 2.38
C ILE A 72 7.15 3.80 1.76
N ARG A 73 6.95 4.79 0.88
CA ARG A 73 8.06 5.54 0.27
C ARG A 73 8.86 6.31 1.31
N ASP A 74 8.19 6.93 2.29
CA ASP A 74 8.85 7.59 3.41
C ASP A 74 9.71 6.61 4.22
N LEU A 75 9.18 5.41 4.51
CA LEU A 75 9.91 4.34 5.20
C LEU A 75 11.15 3.89 4.41
N ALA A 76 11.02 3.65 3.10
CA ALA A 76 12.14 3.25 2.24
C ALA A 76 13.18 4.37 2.08
N GLY A 77 12.73 5.63 2.03
CA GLY A 77 13.61 6.81 2.03
C GLY A 77 14.39 6.96 3.33
N TYR A 78 13.76 6.71 4.48
CA TYR A 78 14.43 6.73 5.77
C TYR A 78 15.49 5.62 5.90
N GLN A 79 15.32 4.49 5.20
CA GLN A 79 16.32 3.42 5.13
C GLN A 79 17.58 3.76 4.31
N HIS A 80 17.57 4.82 3.49
CA HIS A 80 18.70 5.16 2.61
C HIS A 80 19.97 5.67 3.32
N GLY A 81 20.05 5.55 4.65
CA GLY A 81 21.27 5.79 5.41
C GLY A 81 21.46 4.95 6.68
N ARG A 82 20.46 4.15 7.09
CA ARG A 82 20.47 3.36 8.34
C ARG A 82 19.51 2.17 8.25
N SER A 83 19.70 1.14 9.08
CA SER A 83 18.63 0.17 9.32
C SER A 83 17.48 0.83 10.08
N VAL A 84 16.25 0.45 9.78
CA VAL A 84 15.06 1.05 10.37
C VAL A 84 14.43 0.05 11.33
N PRO A 85 14.52 0.29 12.65
CA PRO A 85 13.87 -0.57 13.63
C PRO A 85 12.37 -0.64 13.38
N GLN A 86 11.76 -1.79 13.63
CA GLN A 86 10.29 -1.93 13.54
C GLN A 86 9.53 -1.01 14.52
N THR A 87 10.20 -0.58 15.59
CA THR A 87 9.69 0.39 16.57
C THR A 87 9.79 1.84 16.09
N SER A 88 10.36 2.09 14.91
CA SER A 88 10.43 3.42 14.33
C SER A 88 9.03 3.96 14.01
N SER A 89 8.91 5.29 14.07
CA SER A 89 7.69 6.00 13.70
C SER A 89 7.28 5.70 12.25
N GLU A 90 8.25 5.57 11.36
CA GLU A 90 8.07 5.35 9.93
C GLU A 90 7.47 3.98 9.68
N TRP A 91 8.00 2.95 10.35
CA TRP A 91 7.49 1.59 10.23
C TRP A 91 6.05 1.49 10.74
N MET A 92 5.79 2.05 11.92
CA MET A 92 4.44 2.07 12.50
C MET A 92 3.47 2.88 11.63
N ARG A 93 3.92 3.97 10.99
CA ARG A 93 3.09 4.79 10.10
C ARG A 93 2.71 4.00 8.85
N ALA A 94 3.68 3.35 8.20
CA ALA A 94 3.43 2.50 7.03
C ALA A 94 2.46 1.35 7.37
N ALA A 95 2.70 0.64 8.48
CA ALA A 95 1.84 -0.46 8.92
C ALA A 95 0.39 -0.01 9.18
N ARG A 96 0.21 1.14 9.86
CA ARG A 96 -1.13 1.70 10.10
C ARG A 96 -1.82 2.13 8.81
N ALA A 97 -1.11 2.80 7.91
CA ALA A 97 -1.69 3.26 6.65
C ALA A 97 -2.15 2.08 5.78
N ILE A 98 -1.37 1.00 5.71
CA ILE A 98 -1.77 -0.25 5.02
C ILE A 98 -3.00 -0.88 5.70
N GLN A 99 -3.05 -0.89 7.03
CA GLN A 99 -4.21 -1.43 7.75
C GLN A 99 -5.48 -0.61 7.50
N LEU A 100 -5.36 0.72 7.46
CA LEU A 100 -6.49 1.59 7.10
C LEU A 100 -6.95 1.33 5.67
N TRP A 101 -6.02 1.18 4.73
CA TRP A 101 -6.35 0.82 3.35
C TRP A 101 -7.11 -0.49 3.26
N LEU A 102 -6.68 -1.54 3.99
CA LEU A 102 -7.41 -2.81 4.06
C LEU A 102 -8.82 -2.64 4.65
N ASN A 103 -8.97 -1.86 5.71
CA ASN A 103 -10.26 -1.68 6.37
C ASN A 103 -11.29 -0.97 5.48
N VAL A 104 -10.86 -0.09 4.57
CA VAL A 104 -11.76 0.58 3.62
C VAL A 104 -12.39 -0.41 2.62
N HIS A 105 -11.72 -1.54 2.34
CA HIS A 105 -12.28 -2.60 1.50
C HIS A 105 -13.24 -3.54 2.24
N ASP A 106 -13.16 -3.58 3.57
CA ASP A 106 -14.01 -4.43 4.41
C ASP A 106 -15.32 -3.72 4.84
N GLN A 107 -15.50 -2.44 4.47
CA GLN A 107 -16.69 -1.61 4.74
C GLN A 107 -17.66 -1.57 3.56
#